data_AF-A0A2G2LSZ7-F1
#
_entry.id   AF-A0A2G2LSZ7-F1
#
_cell.length_a   1.000
_cell.length_b   1.000
_cell.length_c   1.000
_cell.angle_alpha   90.00
_cell.angle_beta   90.00
_cell.angle_gamma   90.00
#
_symmetry.space_group_name_H-M   'P 1'
#
loop_
_entity.id
_entity.type
_entity.pdbx_description
1 polymer ?
#
loop_
_entity_poly.entity_id
_entity_poly.type
_entity_poly.pdbx_seq_one_letter_code
_entity_poly.pdbx_strand_id
1 'polypeptide(L)'
;MFQIIGIIVVFAMVFGGFILAGGNMGPILHSAPYELMIICGSALGAMLIGNSGKTLKAVLVGFGKLMAGPKWKKKDYADLLALLFTLTKTMKTKGVIALETHIENPGESSIFTQYPKILKDHFATDFICDTLRMMTMNLEDPHQVEDNMEAQLEKHHHDASAPAHALQTTADALPALGIVAAVLGIIKTMGAITEPPEYLGKMIGSALVGTFLGVFIAYGFVGPMSSRLQAVVDEEATFYKIIQAVLVAHLHGNAAQISIEMGRGIVPSSSQPSFAELEDALENVGAA
;
A
#
# COMPACT_ATOMS: atom_id res chain seq x y z
N MET A 1 -11.65 10.14 1.23
CA MET A 1 -12.68 11.02 1.85
C MET A 1 -12.59 10.96 3.38
N PHE A 2 -12.65 9.77 3.99
CA PHE A 2 -12.49 9.61 5.44
C PHE A 2 -11.13 10.04 6.00
N GLN A 3 -10.05 9.96 5.22
CA GLN A 3 -8.71 10.40 5.65
C GLN A 3 -8.67 11.91 5.93
N ILE A 4 -9.27 12.72 5.05
CA ILE A 4 -9.34 14.17 5.21
C ILE A 4 -10.22 14.53 6.41
N ILE A 5 -11.36 13.85 6.55
CA ILE A 5 -12.24 14.01 7.72
C ILE A 5 -11.49 13.66 9.01
N GLY A 6 -10.75 12.55 9.03
CA GLY A 6 -9.93 12.13 10.17
C GLY A 6 -8.89 13.18 10.55
N ILE A 7 -8.17 13.74 9.57
CA ILE A 7 -7.24 14.85 9.78
C ILE A 7 -7.95 16.04 10.46
N ILE A 8 -9.10 16.47 9.93
CA ILE A 8 -9.87 17.59 10.49
C ILE A 8 -10.31 17.29 11.93
N VAL A 9 -10.81 16.08 12.20
CA VAL A 9 -11.25 15.67 13.53
C VAL A 9 -10.09 15.66 14.52
N VAL A 10 -8.91 15.15 14.14
CA VAL A 10 -7.71 15.15 14.99
C VAL A 10 -7.33 16.60 15.37
N PHE A 11 -7.25 17.50 14.39
CA PHE A 11 -6.95 18.92 14.66
C PHE A 11 -8.02 19.58 15.53
N ALA A 12 -9.31 19.38 15.21
CA ALA A 12 -10.42 20.00 15.92
C ALA A 12 -10.50 19.53 17.38
N MET A 13 -10.30 18.24 17.65
CA MET A 13 -10.40 17.71 19.01
C MET A 13 -9.19 18.09 19.86
N VAL A 14 -7.97 18.04 19.30
CA VAL A 14 -6.75 18.37 20.06
C VAL A 14 -6.67 19.87 20.33
N PHE A 15 -6.73 20.70 19.29
CA PHE A 15 -6.57 22.14 19.46
C PHE A 15 -7.86 22.84 19.91
N GLY A 16 -9.02 22.38 19.43
CA GLY A 16 -10.31 22.91 19.91
C GLY A 16 -10.54 22.58 21.38
N GLY A 17 -10.22 21.35 21.82
CA GLY A 17 -10.26 20.98 23.23
C GLY A 17 -9.33 21.83 24.10
N PHE A 18 -8.09 22.09 23.63
CA PHE A 18 -7.13 22.95 24.32
C PHE A 18 -7.65 24.40 24.47
N ILE A 19 -8.23 24.97 23.41
CA ILE A 19 -8.80 26.33 23.45
C ILE A 19 -10.01 26.39 24.39
N LEU A 20 -10.91 25.40 24.33
CA LEU A 20 -12.08 25.33 25.21
C LEU A 20 -11.71 25.17 26.68
N ALA A 21 -10.58 24.52 26.97
CA ALA A 21 -10.02 24.42 28.32
C ALA A 21 -9.34 25.72 28.80
N GLY A 22 -9.36 26.80 28.00
CA GLY A 22 -8.73 28.08 28.31
C GLY A 22 -7.26 28.20 27.89
N GLY A 23 -6.77 27.27 27.08
CA GLY A 23 -5.40 27.27 26.55
C GLY A 23 -5.13 28.40 25.55
N ASN A 24 -3.90 28.94 25.56
CA ASN A 24 -3.46 29.97 24.62
C ASN A 24 -2.59 29.34 23.51
N MET A 25 -2.99 29.52 22.24
CA MET A 25 -2.27 29.00 21.08
C MET A 25 -0.99 29.76 20.73
N GLY A 26 -0.80 30.97 21.25
CA GLY A 26 0.35 31.84 20.94
C GLY A 26 1.71 31.17 21.14
N PRO A 27 1.99 30.55 22.30
CA PRO A 27 3.23 29.82 22.53
C PRO A 27 3.46 28.68 21.52
N ILE A 28 2.41 27.89 21.21
CA ILE A 28 2.51 26.77 20.27
C ILE A 28 2.83 27.29 18.88
N LEU A 29 2.09 28.29 18.40
CA LEU A 29 2.28 28.87 17.05
C LEU A 29 3.64 29.54 16.90
N HIS A 30 4.16 30.17 17.94
CA HIS A 30 5.47 30.82 17.91
C HIS A 30 6.62 29.81 17.86
N SER A 31 6.51 28.71 18.61
CA SER A 31 7.57 27.69 18.71
C SER A 31 7.49 26.63 17.62
N ALA A 32 6.29 26.35 17.10
CA ALA A 32 6.04 25.28 16.13
C ALA A 32 6.99 25.29 14.92
N PRO A 33 7.32 26.41 14.24
CA PRO A 33 8.21 26.38 13.08
C PRO A 33 9.59 25.77 13.37
N TYR A 34 10.18 26.11 14.51
CA TYR A 34 11.51 25.62 14.91
C TYR A 34 11.44 24.19 15.43
N GLU A 35 10.44 23.87 16.25
CA GLU A 35 10.23 22.52 16.76
C GLU A 35 9.94 21.52 15.63
N LEU A 36 9.07 21.89 14.68
CA LEU A 36 8.78 21.08 13.48
C LEU A 36 10.02 20.91 12.60
N MET A 37 10.87 21.93 12.47
CA MET A 37 12.12 21.80 11.73
C MET A 37 13.05 20.78 12.40
N ILE A 38 13.19 20.81 13.73
CA ILE A 38 14.00 19.83 14.45
C ILE A 38 13.40 18.43 14.29
N ILE A 39 12.10 18.28 14.55
CA ILE A 39 11.42 16.98 14.57
C ILE A 39 11.30 16.39 13.15
N CYS A 40 10.66 17.10 12.22
CA CYS A 40 10.46 16.61 10.86
C CYS A 40 11.78 16.58 10.07
N GLY A 41 12.69 17.54 10.29
CA GLY A 41 13.99 17.55 9.64
C GLY A 41 14.87 16.39 10.08
N SER A 42 14.92 16.10 11.39
CA SER A 42 15.64 14.92 11.90
C SER A 42 14.96 13.61 11.50
N ALA A 43 13.62 13.56 11.45
CA ALA A 43 12.87 12.39 10.96
C ALA A 43 13.18 12.10 9.48
N LEU A 44 13.20 13.13 8.63
CA LEU A 44 13.61 13.00 7.23
C LEU A 44 15.08 12.56 7.14
N GLY A 45 15.98 13.14 7.94
CA GLY A 45 17.38 12.70 8.01
C GLY A 45 17.52 11.23 8.41
N ALA A 46 16.81 10.79 9.44
CA ALA A 46 16.79 9.40 9.89
C ALA A 46 16.23 8.47 8.80
N MET A 47 15.20 8.90 8.09
CA MET A 47 14.60 8.16 6.98
C MET A 47 15.58 8.00 5.81
N LEU A 48 16.35 9.05 5.48
CA LEU A 48 17.40 9.01 4.46
C LEU A 48 18.56 8.08 4.85
N ILE A 49 18.91 8.03 6.13
CA ILE A 49 19.97 7.13 6.64
C ILE A 49 19.50 5.67 6.62
N GLY A 50 18.24 5.42 6.99
CA GLY A 50 17.72 4.06 7.21
C GLY A 50 17.14 3.35 5.99
N ASN A 51 17.01 4.00 4.83
CA ASN A 51 16.29 3.44 3.68
C ASN A 51 17.06 3.57 2.36
N SER A 52 16.80 2.65 1.43
CA SER A 52 17.35 2.74 0.06
C SER A 52 16.65 3.83 -0.75
N GLY A 53 17.32 4.35 -1.79
CA GLY A 53 16.74 5.34 -2.70
C GLY A 53 15.45 4.87 -3.39
N LYS A 54 15.31 3.55 -3.62
CA LYS A 54 14.08 2.95 -4.16
C LYS A 54 12.93 3.08 -3.17
N THR A 55 13.15 2.74 -1.89
CA THR A 55 12.15 2.86 -0.83
C THR A 55 11.72 4.32 -0.65
N LEU A 56 12.67 5.26 -0.64
CA LEU A 56 12.37 6.70 -0.50
C LEU A 56 11.48 7.22 -1.63
N LYS A 57 11.78 6.85 -2.88
CA LYS A 57 10.93 7.21 -4.03
C LYS A 57 9.55 6.59 -3.91
N ALA A 58 9.47 5.33 -3.46
CA ALA A 58 8.22 4.63 -3.27
C ALA A 58 7.36 5.22 -2.14
N VAL A 59 7.96 5.79 -1.09
CA VAL A 59 7.24 6.56 -0.04
C VAL A 59 6.59 7.80 -0.63
N LEU A 60 7.29 8.56 -1.47
CA LEU A 60 6.73 9.74 -2.14
C LEU A 60 5.51 9.37 -3.00
N VAL A 61 5.59 8.27 -3.75
CA VAL A 61 4.45 7.73 -4.53
C VAL A 61 3.35 7.20 -3.60
N GLY A 62 3.73 6.61 -2.47
CA GLY A 62 2.83 6.08 -1.43
C GLY A 62 1.86 7.11 -0.87
N PHE A 63 2.27 8.38 -0.74
CA PHE A 63 1.36 9.47 -0.36
C PHE A 63 0.23 9.68 -1.37
N GLY A 64 0.49 9.48 -2.67
CA GLY A 64 -0.57 9.48 -3.69
C GLY A 64 -1.51 8.29 -3.52
N LYS A 65 -0.96 7.09 -3.27
CA LYS A 65 -1.75 5.87 -3.00
C LYS A 65 -2.63 6.00 -1.75
N LEU A 66 -2.18 6.71 -0.71
CA LEU A 66 -2.96 6.91 0.51
C LEU A 66 -4.31 7.59 0.28
N MET A 67 -4.33 8.53 -0.67
CA MET A 67 -5.54 9.27 -1.03
C MET A 67 -6.36 8.54 -2.10
N ALA A 68 -5.71 7.94 -3.09
CA ALA A 68 -6.38 7.20 -4.17
C ALA A 68 -6.99 5.86 -3.70
N GLY A 69 -6.40 5.26 -2.67
CA GLY A 69 -6.75 3.92 -2.18
C GLY A 69 -6.28 2.80 -3.12
N PRO A 70 -6.85 1.60 -2.96
CA PRO A 70 -6.53 0.42 -3.77
C PRO A 70 -6.87 0.67 -5.24
N LYS A 71 -5.95 0.28 -6.13
CA LYS A 71 -6.12 0.44 -7.57
C LYS A 71 -7.22 -0.46 -8.15
N TRP A 72 -7.46 -1.63 -7.58
CA TRP A 72 -8.45 -2.61 -8.05
C TRP A 72 -9.84 -2.34 -7.47
N LYS A 73 -10.86 -2.47 -8.30
CA LYS A 73 -12.29 -2.27 -8.01
C LYS A 73 -13.07 -3.52 -8.40
N LYS A 74 -14.34 -3.62 -7.98
CA LYS A 74 -15.23 -4.79 -8.25
C LYS A 74 -15.15 -5.28 -9.70
N LYS A 75 -15.27 -4.36 -10.67
CA LYS A 75 -15.20 -4.70 -12.10
C LYS A 75 -13.86 -5.32 -12.50
N ASP A 76 -12.75 -4.83 -11.96
CA ASP A 76 -11.41 -5.31 -12.33
C ASP A 76 -11.18 -6.77 -11.89
N TYR A 77 -11.82 -7.21 -10.80
CA TYR A 77 -11.78 -8.62 -10.38
C TYR A 77 -12.56 -9.52 -11.34
N ALA A 78 -13.73 -9.07 -11.82
CA ALA A 78 -14.48 -9.80 -12.84
C ALA A 78 -13.71 -9.87 -14.16
N ASP A 79 -13.10 -8.75 -14.58
CA ASP A 79 -12.24 -8.66 -15.75
C ASP A 79 -11.02 -9.60 -15.62
N LEU A 80 -10.41 -9.72 -14.43
CA LEU A 80 -9.33 -10.67 -14.17
C LEU A 80 -9.78 -12.12 -14.33
N LEU A 81 -10.90 -12.50 -13.73
CA LEU A 81 -11.45 -13.85 -13.84
C LEU A 81 -11.79 -14.18 -15.30
N ALA A 82 -12.36 -13.25 -16.05
CA ALA A 82 -12.64 -13.40 -17.47
C ALA A 82 -11.37 -13.57 -18.32
N LEU A 83 -10.32 -12.79 -18.04
CA LEU A 83 -9.01 -12.93 -18.68
C LEU A 83 -8.43 -14.33 -18.43
N LEU A 84 -8.36 -14.76 -17.16
CA LEU A 84 -7.81 -16.05 -16.79
C LEU A 84 -8.65 -17.22 -17.34
N PHE A 85 -9.97 -17.06 -17.42
CA PHE A 85 -10.85 -18.04 -18.06
C PHE A 85 -10.51 -18.21 -19.53
N THR A 86 -10.33 -17.09 -20.24
CA THR A 86 -10.01 -17.09 -21.68
C THR A 86 -8.67 -17.77 -21.93
N LEU A 87 -7.66 -17.47 -21.11
CA LEU A 87 -6.34 -18.09 -21.21
C LEU A 87 -6.40 -19.60 -20.93
N THR A 88 -6.99 -20.03 -19.81
CA THR A 88 -7.09 -21.45 -19.44
C THR A 88 -7.98 -22.26 -20.40
N LYS A 89 -9.08 -21.68 -20.89
CA LYS A 89 -9.92 -22.28 -21.94
C LYS A 89 -9.16 -22.42 -23.26
N THR A 90 -8.41 -21.40 -23.67
CA THR A 90 -7.59 -21.44 -24.88
C THR A 90 -6.52 -22.52 -24.79
N MET A 91 -5.85 -22.63 -23.64
CA MET A 91 -4.87 -23.69 -23.35
C MET A 91 -5.47 -25.09 -23.56
N LYS A 92 -6.63 -25.33 -22.95
CA LYS A 92 -7.28 -26.64 -22.98
C LYS A 92 -7.84 -27.01 -24.36
N THR A 93 -8.30 -26.03 -25.14
CA THR A 93 -9.00 -26.28 -26.42
C THR A 93 -8.10 -26.19 -27.64
N LYS A 94 -7.17 -25.23 -27.68
CA LYS A 94 -6.27 -24.97 -28.81
C LYS A 94 -4.83 -25.45 -28.55
N GLY A 95 -4.55 -25.89 -27.33
CA GLY A 95 -3.22 -26.32 -26.91
C GLY A 95 -2.32 -25.17 -26.49
N VAL A 96 -1.18 -25.55 -25.90
CA VAL A 96 -0.23 -24.63 -25.27
C VAL A 96 0.48 -23.71 -26.29
N ILE A 97 0.70 -24.20 -27.52
CA ILE A 97 1.31 -23.41 -28.62
C ILE A 97 0.45 -22.20 -29.00
N ALA A 98 -0.88 -22.34 -28.96
CA ALA A 98 -1.77 -21.22 -29.29
C ALA A 98 -1.62 -20.06 -28.29
N LEU A 99 -1.19 -20.34 -27.06
CA LEU A 99 -0.95 -19.34 -26.02
C LEU A 99 0.38 -18.60 -26.18
N GLU A 100 1.39 -19.20 -26.80
CA GLU A 100 2.72 -18.59 -26.95
C GLU A 100 2.63 -17.19 -27.57
N THR A 101 1.83 -17.05 -28.63
CA THR A 101 1.62 -15.75 -29.30
C THR A 101 1.02 -14.67 -28.39
N HIS A 102 0.26 -15.07 -27.38
CA HIS A 102 -0.39 -14.17 -26.44
C HIS A 102 0.49 -13.83 -25.22
N ILE A 103 1.36 -14.74 -24.78
CA ILE A 103 2.22 -14.57 -23.59
C ILE A 103 3.58 -13.94 -23.93
N GLU A 104 4.09 -14.12 -25.15
CA GLU A 104 5.35 -13.51 -25.59
C GLU A 104 5.16 -12.01 -25.90
N ASN A 105 3.99 -11.63 -26.43
CA ASN A 105 3.65 -10.25 -26.76
C ASN A 105 2.27 -9.86 -26.20
N PRO A 106 2.11 -9.71 -24.86
CA PRO A 106 0.83 -9.38 -24.26
C PRO A 106 0.28 -8.01 -24.72
N GLY A 107 1.15 -7.09 -25.14
CA GLY A 107 0.75 -5.78 -25.68
C GLY A 107 0.00 -5.83 -27.02
N GLU A 108 0.24 -6.87 -27.84
CA GLU A 108 -0.41 -7.06 -29.14
C GLU A 108 -1.45 -8.20 -29.10
N SER A 109 -1.57 -8.88 -27.96
CA SER A 109 -2.47 -10.00 -27.77
C SER A 109 -3.93 -9.57 -27.83
N SER A 110 -4.71 -10.24 -28.68
CA SER A 110 -6.16 -10.03 -28.76
C SER A 110 -6.92 -10.39 -27.48
N ILE A 111 -6.28 -11.10 -26.54
CA ILE A 111 -6.84 -11.43 -25.23
C ILE A 111 -6.52 -10.33 -24.22
N PHE A 112 -5.24 -9.97 -24.03
CA PHE A 112 -4.83 -9.00 -23.01
C PHE A 112 -5.26 -7.56 -23.34
N THR A 113 -5.33 -7.19 -24.62
CA THR A 113 -5.74 -5.84 -25.05
C THR A 113 -7.19 -5.50 -24.69
N GLN A 114 -8.04 -6.50 -24.44
CA GLN A 114 -9.40 -6.30 -23.93
C GLN A 114 -9.42 -5.80 -22.48
N TYR A 115 -8.32 -6.00 -21.74
CA TYR A 115 -8.18 -5.68 -20.32
C TYR A 115 -7.02 -4.70 -20.07
N PRO A 116 -7.11 -3.45 -20.59
CA PRO A 116 -5.98 -2.51 -20.61
C PRO A 116 -5.49 -2.10 -19.21
N LYS A 117 -6.32 -2.22 -18.17
CA LYS A 117 -5.92 -1.93 -16.80
C LYS A 117 -5.02 -3.01 -16.21
N ILE A 118 -5.31 -4.28 -16.53
CA ILE A 118 -4.49 -5.43 -16.12
C ILE A 118 -3.17 -5.41 -16.90
N LEU A 119 -3.24 -5.13 -18.20
CA LEU A 119 -2.06 -5.02 -19.08
C LEU A 119 -1.08 -3.91 -18.64
N LYS A 120 -1.58 -2.82 -18.04
CA LYS A 120 -0.73 -1.74 -17.48
C LYS A 120 -0.02 -2.16 -16.18
N ASP A 121 -0.49 -3.20 -15.51
CA ASP A 121 0.18 -3.76 -14.35
C ASP A 121 1.21 -4.78 -14.80
N HIS A 122 2.47 -4.34 -14.93
CA HIS A 122 3.56 -5.18 -15.38
C HIS A 122 3.69 -6.44 -14.52
N PHE A 123 3.58 -6.33 -13.19
CA PHE A 123 3.66 -7.50 -12.32
C PHE A 123 2.53 -8.50 -12.60
N ALA A 124 1.25 -8.09 -12.68
CA ALA A 124 0.16 -9.01 -13.03
C ALA A 124 0.41 -9.70 -14.38
N THR A 125 0.80 -8.92 -15.39
CA THR A 125 0.98 -9.40 -16.76
C THR A 125 2.15 -10.37 -16.86
N ASP A 126 3.31 -9.99 -16.33
CA ASP A 126 4.51 -10.83 -16.30
C ASP A 126 4.27 -12.09 -15.48
N PHE A 127 3.61 -11.97 -14.32
CA PHE A 127 3.27 -13.12 -13.47
C PHE A 127 2.37 -14.15 -14.18
N ILE A 128 1.36 -13.70 -14.92
CA ILE A 128 0.52 -14.58 -15.74
C ILE A 128 1.34 -15.20 -16.87
N CYS A 129 2.05 -14.37 -17.63
CA CYS A 129 2.77 -14.80 -18.83
C CYS A 129 3.91 -15.75 -18.50
N ASP A 130 4.72 -15.45 -17.49
CA ASP A 130 5.85 -16.26 -17.05
C ASP A 130 5.37 -17.60 -16.49
N THR A 131 4.26 -17.62 -15.74
CA THR A 131 3.67 -18.87 -15.24
C THR A 131 3.20 -19.74 -16.39
N LEU A 132 2.46 -19.18 -17.35
CA LEU A 132 2.03 -19.91 -18.55
C LEU A 132 3.22 -20.35 -19.43
N ARG A 133 4.30 -19.56 -19.48
CA ARG A 133 5.54 -19.93 -20.18
C ARG A 133 6.24 -21.12 -19.51
N MET A 134 6.26 -21.18 -18.18
CA MET A 134 6.79 -22.36 -17.48
C MET A 134 6.00 -23.62 -17.85
N MET A 135 4.68 -23.52 -18.00
CA MET A 135 3.85 -24.64 -18.47
C MET A 135 4.23 -25.06 -19.90
N THR A 136 4.57 -24.12 -20.79
CA THR A 136 5.01 -24.45 -22.18
C THR A 136 6.36 -25.16 -22.22
N MET A 137 7.20 -24.94 -21.20
CA MET A 137 8.51 -25.60 -21.04
C MET A 137 8.43 -26.99 -20.38
N ASN A 138 7.23 -27.58 -20.27
CA ASN A 138 6.94 -28.86 -19.60
C ASN A 138 7.28 -28.89 -18.10
N LEU A 139 7.24 -27.76 -17.40
CA LEU A 139 7.21 -27.74 -15.94
C LEU A 139 5.76 -27.93 -15.48
N GLU A 140 5.35 -29.19 -15.33
CA GLU A 140 3.96 -29.57 -15.08
C GLU A 140 3.66 -29.90 -13.61
N ASP A 141 4.66 -30.01 -12.74
CA ASP A 141 4.45 -30.29 -11.32
C ASP A 141 3.73 -29.11 -10.64
N PRO A 142 2.45 -29.24 -10.26
CA PRO A 142 1.68 -28.13 -9.73
C PRO A 142 2.26 -27.58 -8.43
N HIS A 143 2.88 -28.43 -7.60
CA HIS A 143 3.47 -28.00 -6.33
C HIS A 143 4.71 -27.14 -6.54
N GLN A 144 5.57 -27.50 -7.50
CA GLN A 144 6.74 -26.68 -7.83
C GLN A 144 6.36 -25.32 -8.41
N VAL A 145 5.31 -25.26 -9.24
CA VAL A 145 4.81 -23.99 -9.78
C VAL A 145 4.16 -23.16 -8.68
N GLU A 146 3.36 -23.77 -7.80
CA GLU A 146 2.74 -23.11 -6.65
C GLU A 146 3.80 -22.48 -5.73
N ASP A 147 4.83 -23.24 -5.34
CA ASP A 147 5.94 -22.77 -4.51
C ASP A 147 6.68 -21.58 -5.17
N ASN A 148 6.92 -21.68 -6.48
CA ASN A 148 7.57 -20.61 -7.23
C ASN A 148 6.70 -19.34 -7.27
N MET A 149 5.41 -19.50 -7.53
CA MET A 149 4.45 -18.40 -7.55
C MET A 149 4.36 -17.75 -6.17
N GLU A 150 4.32 -18.53 -5.09
CA GLU A 150 4.26 -18.00 -3.73
C GLU A 150 5.53 -17.19 -3.38
N ALA A 151 6.71 -17.70 -3.72
CA ALA A 151 7.96 -16.98 -3.54
C ALA A 151 7.99 -15.64 -4.31
N GLN A 152 7.44 -15.60 -5.53
CA GLN A 152 7.32 -14.37 -6.31
C GLN A 152 6.34 -13.37 -5.67
N LEU A 153 5.19 -13.87 -5.18
CA LEU A 153 4.19 -13.04 -4.49
C LEU A 153 4.74 -12.47 -3.17
N GLU A 154 5.45 -13.28 -2.39
CA GLU A 154 6.09 -12.85 -1.14
C GLU A 154 7.12 -11.75 -1.41
N LYS A 155 8.00 -11.95 -2.40
CA LYS A 155 8.98 -10.94 -2.81
C LYS A 155 8.30 -9.63 -3.24
N HIS A 156 7.29 -9.70 -4.11
CA HIS A 156 6.57 -8.52 -4.57
C HIS A 156 5.88 -7.80 -3.40
N HIS A 157 5.24 -8.55 -2.51
CA HIS A 157 4.55 -8.00 -1.35
C HIS A 157 5.52 -7.33 -0.37
N HIS A 158 6.69 -7.93 -0.13
CA HIS A 158 7.75 -7.35 0.68
C HIS A 158 8.24 -6.02 0.10
N ASP A 159 8.54 -5.98 -1.20
CA ASP A 159 8.99 -4.77 -1.89
C ASP A 159 7.91 -3.67 -1.87
N ALA A 160 6.64 -4.05 -2.07
CA ALA A 160 5.50 -3.14 -2.07
C ALA A 160 5.17 -2.58 -0.67
N SER A 161 5.48 -3.33 0.39
CA SER A 161 5.22 -2.95 1.79
C SER A 161 6.32 -2.07 2.39
N ALA A 162 7.52 -2.06 1.79
CA ALA A 162 8.65 -1.27 2.26
C ALA A 162 8.33 0.22 2.55
N PRO A 163 7.52 0.94 1.73
CA PRO A 163 7.13 2.32 2.03
C PRO A 163 6.28 2.48 3.29
N ALA A 164 5.34 1.55 3.52
CA ALA A 164 4.52 1.57 4.72
C ALA A 164 5.38 1.31 5.95
N HIS A 165 6.29 0.34 5.89
CA HIS A 165 7.23 0.05 6.96
C HIS A 165 8.17 1.24 7.25
N ALA A 166 8.70 1.90 6.23
CA ALA A 166 9.52 3.09 6.41
C ALA A 166 8.77 4.25 7.10
N LEU A 167 7.49 4.44 6.77
CA LEU A 167 6.63 5.42 7.46
C LEU A 167 6.35 4.99 8.91
N GLN A 168 6.16 3.69 9.17
CA GLN A 168 5.94 3.19 10.53
C GLN A 168 7.16 3.48 11.42
N THR A 169 8.35 3.10 10.96
CA THR A 169 9.60 3.37 11.69
C THR A 169 9.81 4.87 11.93
N THR A 170 9.41 5.71 10.98
CA THR A 170 9.43 7.16 11.15
C THR A 170 8.43 7.61 12.21
N ALA A 171 7.21 7.08 12.21
CA ALA A 171 6.19 7.33 13.23
C ALA A 171 6.69 6.96 14.62
N ASP A 172 7.35 5.81 14.77
CA ASP A 172 7.87 5.34 16.05
C ASP A 172 9.04 6.20 16.56
N ALA A 173 9.81 6.81 15.65
CA ALA A 173 10.93 7.69 15.99
C ALA A 173 10.48 9.11 16.38
N LEU A 174 9.39 9.63 15.80
CA LEU A 174 8.94 11.01 15.99
C LEU A 174 8.75 11.46 17.46
N PRO A 175 8.19 10.64 18.39
CA PRO A 175 8.11 11.00 19.79
C PRO A 175 9.48 11.17 20.44
N ALA A 176 10.44 10.29 20.11
CA ALA A 176 11.81 10.38 20.61
C ALA A 176 12.51 11.62 20.06
N LEU A 177 12.30 11.96 18.80
CA LEU A 177 12.80 13.21 18.20
C LEU A 177 12.15 14.45 18.83
N GLY A 178 10.89 14.37 19.25
CA GLY A 178 10.22 15.40 20.06
C GLY A 178 10.89 15.60 21.43
N ILE A 179 11.31 14.50 22.09
CA ILE A 179 12.09 14.59 23.34
C ILE A 179 13.43 15.27 23.09
N VAL A 180 14.12 14.95 21.99
CA VAL A 180 15.37 15.64 21.62
C VAL A 180 15.15 17.14 21.46
N ALA A 181 14.07 17.54 20.79
CA ALA A 181 13.72 18.94 20.61
C ALA A 181 13.47 19.65 21.95
N ALA A 182 12.71 19.01 22.85
CA ALA A 182 12.47 19.54 24.19
C ALA A 182 13.76 19.65 25.03
N VAL A 183 14.66 18.66 24.95
CA VAL A 183 15.97 18.71 25.63
C VAL A 183 16.80 19.90 25.12
N LEU A 184 16.84 20.13 23.80
CA LEU A 184 17.51 21.30 23.23
C LEU A 184 16.89 22.62 23.73
N GLY A 185 15.56 22.68 23.86
CA GLY A 185 14.86 23.82 24.44
C GLY A 185 15.20 24.06 25.92
N ILE A 186 15.33 23.00 26.72
CA ILE A 186 15.77 23.08 28.12
C ILE A 186 17.22 23.55 28.20
N ILE A 187 18.13 23.03 27.37
CA ILE A 187 19.53 23.49 27.31
C ILE A 187 19.58 25.00 27.02
N LYS A 188 18.80 25.47 26.05
CA LYS A 188 18.68 26.90 25.74
C LYS A 188 18.16 27.70 26.94
N THR A 189 17.17 27.18 27.66
CA THR A 189 16.61 27.80 28.86
C THR A 189 17.66 27.92 29.96
N MET A 190 18.44 26.86 30.21
CA MET A 190 19.50 26.86 31.22
C MET A 190 20.62 27.86 30.91
N GLY A 191 20.87 28.14 29.62
CA GLY A 191 21.80 29.21 29.21
C GLY A 191 21.34 30.63 29.61
N ALA A 192 20.07 30.80 29.95
CA ALA A 192 19.46 32.06 30.36
C ALA A 192 18.92 32.01 31.80
N ILE A 193 19.50 31.15 32.65
CA ILE A 193 19.02 30.89 34.03
C ILE A 193 18.96 32.14 34.93
N THR A 194 19.71 33.19 34.61
CA THR A 194 19.72 34.46 35.36
C THR A 194 18.56 35.38 35.00
N GLU A 195 17.79 35.06 33.95
CA GLU A 195 16.64 35.85 33.53
C GLU A 195 15.46 35.72 34.53
N PRO A 196 14.53 36.70 34.53
CA PRO A 196 13.37 36.65 35.41
C PRO A 196 12.51 35.38 35.21
N PRO A 197 11.82 34.90 36.26
CA PRO A 197 11.00 33.69 36.19
C PRO A 197 9.96 33.67 35.06
N GLU A 198 9.39 34.82 34.72
CA GLU A 198 8.44 34.96 33.61
C GLU A 198 9.06 34.64 32.24
N TYR A 199 10.31 35.05 32.03
CA TYR A 199 11.05 34.78 30.79
C TYR A 199 11.44 33.30 30.71
N LEU A 200 11.94 32.74 31.81
CA LEU A 200 12.23 31.31 31.94
C LEU A 200 10.98 30.47 31.68
N GLY A 201 9.83 30.85 32.24
CA GLY A 201 8.55 30.16 32.04
C GLY A 201 8.13 30.11 30.56
N LYS A 202 8.32 31.20 29.81
CA LYS A 202 8.07 31.23 28.35
C LYS A 202 8.99 30.27 27.59
N MET A 203 10.28 30.23 27.94
CA MET A 203 11.24 29.32 27.28
C MET A 203 10.96 27.85 27.60
N ILE A 204 10.64 27.52 28.87
CA ILE A 204 10.25 26.15 29.25
C ILE A 204 8.96 25.76 28.52
N GLY A 205 7.98 26.67 28.48
CA GLY A 205 6.74 26.46 27.73
C GLY A 205 7.00 26.15 26.26
N SER A 206 7.91 26.89 25.61
CA SER A 206 8.31 26.61 24.22
C SER A 206 8.96 25.24 24.04
N ALA A 207 9.81 24.82 24.97
CA ALA A 207 10.50 23.53 24.91
C ALA A 207 9.53 22.34 25.01
N LEU A 208 8.45 22.47 25.80
CA LEU A 208 7.44 21.42 25.93
C LEU A 208 6.61 21.21 24.65
N VAL A 209 6.55 22.23 23.77
CA VAL A 209 5.86 22.12 22.47
C VAL A 209 6.51 21.05 21.59
N GLY A 210 7.83 20.88 21.67
CA GLY A 210 8.57 19.87 20.91
C GLY A 210 8.08 18.45 21.19
N THR A 211 8.04 18.04 22.46
CA THR A 211 7.55 16.71 22.85
C THR A 211 6.09 16.50 22.43
N PHE A 212 5.24 17.52 22.64
CA PHE A 212 3.85 17.46 22.23
C PHE A 212 3.72 17.25 20.71
N LEU A 213 4.39 18.06 19.89
CA LEU A 213 4.32 17.96 18.43
C LEU A 213 4.87 16.62 17.92
N GLY A 214 5.94 16.10 18.52
CA GLY A 214 6.48 14.79 18.17
C GLY A 214 5.45 13.67 18.34
N VAL A 215 4.79 13.61 19.51
CA VAL A 215 3.72 12.63 19.79
C VAL A 215 2.49 12.86 18.91
N PHE A 216 2.09 14.12 18.74
CA PHE A 216 0.92 14.49 17.92
C PHE A 216 1.09 14.08 16.46
N ILE A 217 2.26 14.33 15.85
CA ILE A 217 2.52 13.99 14.46
C ILE A 217 2.68 12.48 14.27
N ALA A 218 3.38 11.82 15.20
CA ALA A 218 3.57 10.37 15.19
C ALA A 218 2.24 9.62 15.14
N TYR A 219 1.41 9.80 16.17
CA TYR A 219 0.22 8.99 16.38
C TYR A 219 -1.03 9.59 15.73
N GLY A 220 -1.07 10.92 15.53
CA GLY A 220 -2.18 11.57 14.86
C GLY A 220 -2.15 11.45 13.34
N PHE A 221 -0.97 11.27 12.74
CA PHE A 221 -0.79 11.33 11.29
C PHE A 221 0.06 10.21 10.72
N VAL A 222 1.36 10.17 11.05
CA VAL A 222 2.31 9.30 10.32
C VAL A 222 2.04 7.82 10.55
N GLY A 223 1.73 7.42 11.79
CA GLY A 223 1.34 6.05 12.13
C GLY A 223 0.07 5.60 11.40
N PRO A 224 -1.08 6.31 11.55
CA PRO A 224 -2.30 5.98 10.81
C PRO A 224 -2.13 5.97 9.29
N MET A 225 -1.31 6.87 8.75
CA MET A 225 -0.97 6.88 7.32
C MET A 225 -0.17 5.63 6.93
N SER A 226 0.83 5.21 7.72
CA SER A 226 1.54 3.96 7.50
C SER A 226 0.58 2.76 7.47
N SER A 227 -0.27 2.62 8.49
CA SER A 227 -1.24 1.52 8.58
C SER A 227 -2.21 1.52 7.40
N ARG A 228 -2.68 2.69 6.97
CA ARG A 228 -3.56 2.79 5.79
C ARG A 228 -2.84 2.37 4.51
N LEU A 229 -1.57 2.75 4.34
CA LEU A 229 -0.78 2.39 3.17
C LEU A 229 -0.55 0.88 3.12
N GLN A 230 -0.21 0.26 4.26
CA GLN A 230 -0.10 -1.20 4.37
C GLN A 230 -1.40 -1.87 3.96
N ALA A 231 -2.54 -1.42 4.51
CA ALA A 231 -3.84 -1.97 4.15
C ALA A 231 -4.18 -1.83 2.65
N VAL A 232 -3.71 -0.77 1.97
CA VAL A 232 -3.84 -0.67 0.50
C VAL A 232 -3.02 -1.76 -0.20
N VAL A 233 -1.77 -1.97 0.24
CA VAL A 233 -0.86 -2.96 -0.34
C VAL A 233 -1.41 -4.38 -0.14
N ASP A 234 -1.94 -4.68 1.05
CA ASP A 234 -2.54 -5.98 1.37
C ASP A 234 -3.77 -6.27 0.50
N GLU A 235 -4.63 -5.26 0.31
CA GLU A 235 -5.82 -5.38 -0.55
C GLU A 235 -5.41 -5.58 -2.02
N GLU A 236 -4.40 -4.85 -2.50
CA GLU A 236 -3.85 -5.02 -3.85
C GLU A 236 -3.21 -6.41 -4.05
N ALA A 237 -2.59 -6.98 -3.00
CA ALA A 237 -1.97 -8.30 -3.05
C ALA A 237 -2.96 -9.43 -3.33
N THR A 238 -4.22 -9.27 -2.91
CA THR A 238 -5.28 -10.26 -3.15
C THR A 238 -5.53 -10.49 -4.64
N PHE A 239 -5.37 -9.45 -5.47
CA PHE A 239 -5.51 -9.56 -6.93
C PHE A 239 -4.53 -10.59 -7.52
N TYR A 240 -3.30 -10.61 -7.02
CA TYR A 240 -2.27 -11.53 -7.50
C TYR A 240 -2.44 -12.95 -6.93
N LYS A 241 -2.97 -13.08 -5.71
CA LYS A 241 -3.36 -14.39 -5.15
C LYS A 241 -4.45 -15.08 -5.96
N ILE A 242 -5.39 -14.32 -6.53
CA ILE A 242 -6.42 -14.88 -7.42
C ILE A 242 -5.77 -15.47 -8.68
N ILE A 243 -4.76 -14.79 -9.25
CA ILE A 243 -4.00 -15.32 -10.41
C ILE A 243 -3.36 -16.67 -10.05
N GLN A 244 -2.66 -16.74 -8.92
CA GLN A 244 -2.04 -17.97 -8.43
C GLN A 244 -3.07 -19.08 -8.27
N ALA A 245 -4.15 -18.83 -7.54
CA ALA A 245 -5.16 -19.85 -7.27
C ALA A 245 -5.79 -20.42 -8.55
N VAL A 246 -6.09 -19.56 -9.53
CA VAL A 246 -6.68 -20.00 -10.80
C VAL A 246 -5.68 -20.84 -11.60
N LEU A 247 -4.44 -20.37 -11.76
CA LEU A 247 -3.42 -21.06 -12.56
C LEU A 247 -3.00 -22.39 -11.92
N VAL A 248 -2.79 -22.41 -10.60
CA VAL A 248 -2.48 -23.64 -9.83
C VAL A 248 -3.66 -24.62 -9.89
N ALA A 249 -4.89 -24.14 -9.69
CA ALA A 249 -6.07 -25.00 -9.83
C ALA A 249 -6.17 -25.62 -11.24
N HIS A 250 -5.82 -24.87 -12.29
CA HIS A 250 -5.80 -25.38 -13.65
C HIS A 250 -4.68 -26.42 -13.87
N LEU A 251 -3.49 -26.20 -13.30
CA LEU A 251 -2.37 -27.15 -13.34
C LEU A 251 -2.71 -28.49 -12.67
N HIS A 252 -3.54 -28.48 -11.62
CA HIS A 252 -4.07 -29.71 -11.02
C HIS A 252 -5.07 -30.47 -11.92
N GLY A 253 -5.31 -30.03 -13.16
CA GLY A 253 -6.16 -30.70 -14.13
C GLY A 253 -7.64 -30.31 -14.07
N ASN A 254 -8.00 -29.30 -13.27
CA ASN A 254 -9.37 -28.83 -13.20
C ASN A 254 -9.82 -28.19 -14.53
N ALA A 255 -11.11 -28.30 -14.83
CA ALA A 255 -11.69 -27.57 -15.96
C ALA A 255 -11.61 -26.05 -15.71
N ALA A 256 -11.45 -25.26 -16.78
CA ALA A 256 -11.33 -23.80 -16.69
C ALA A 256 -12.43 -23.18 -15.81
N GLN A 257 -13.69 -23.59 -15.97
CA GLN A 257 -14.81 -23.08 -15.17
C GLN A 257 -14.64 -23.34 -13.66
N ILE A 258 -14.10 -24.52 -13.28
CA ILE A 258 -13.83 -24.87 -11.88
C ILE A 258 -12.65 -24.05 -11.34
N SER A 259 -11.57 -23.89 -12.12
CA SER A 259 -10.42 -23.06 -11.74
C SER A 259 -10.83 -21.61 -11.46
N ILE A 260 -11.73 -21.05 -12.26
CA ILE A 260 -12.26 -19.69 -12.06
C ILE A 260 -13.17 -19.59 -10.84
N GLU A 261 -13.99 -20.61 -10.57
CA GLU A 261 -14.81 -20.64 -9.36
C GLU A 261 -13.96 -20.65 -8.09
N MET A 262 -12.84 -21.39 -8.09
CA MET A 262 -11.86 -21.34 -7.00
C MET A 262 -11.26 -19.93 -6.84
N GLY A 263 -10.89 -19.27 -7.95
CA GLY A 263 -10.42 -17.89 -7.94
C GLY A 263 -11.48 -16.90 -7.42
N ARG A 264 -12.76 -17.08 -7.81
CA ARG A 264 -13.89 -16.27 -7.34
C ARG A 264 -14.03 -16.33 -5.83
N GLY A 265 -13.79 -17.49 -5.22
CA GLY A 265 -13.84 -17.69 -3.77
C GLY A 265 -12.81 -16.86 -2.98
N ILE A 266 -11.75 -16.38 -3.64
CA ILE A 266 -10.66 -15.59 -3.00
C ILE A 266 -10.89 -14.08 -3.19
N VAL A 267 -11.78 -13.67 -4.10
CA VAL A 267 -12.11 -12.26 -4.30
C VAL A 267 -12.64 -11.67 -2.98
N PRO A 268 -12.18 -10.46 -2.57
CA PRO A 268 -12.69 -9.83 -1.35
C PRO A 268 -14.22 -9.78 -1.35
N SER A 269 -14.85 -10.10 -0.23
CA SER A 269 -16.32 -10.31 -0.16
C SER A 269 -17.15 -9.13 -0.67
N SER A 270 -16.66 -7.89 -0.51
CA SER A 270 -17.33 -6.68 -1.03
C SER A 270 -17.28 -6.54 -2.56
N SER A 271 -16.31 -7.21 -3.19
CA SER A 271 -16.00 -7.15 -4.62
C SER A 271 -16.27 -8.48 -5.33
N GLN A 272 -16.65 -9.53 -4.59
CA GLN A 272 -16.89 -10.85 -5.14
C GLN A 272 -18.14 -10.83 -6.04
N PRO A 273 -18.01 -11.19 -7.34
CA PRO A 273 -19.17 -11.33 -8.20
C PRO A 273 -20.02 -12.52 -7.74
N SER A 274 -21.34 -12.39 -7.89
CA SER A 274 -22.22 -13.54 -7.73
C SER A 274 -21.92 -14.61 -8.78
N PHE A 275 -22.39 -15.84 -8.56
CA PHE A 275 -22.18 -16.92 -9.52
C PHE A 275 -22.80 -16.57 -10.88
N ALA A 276 -24.03 -16.05 -10.88
CA ALA A 276 -24.72 -15.60 -12.09
C ALA A 276 -23.99 -14.43 -12.78
N GLU A 277 -23.56 -13.41 -12.01
CA GLU A 277 -22.77 -12.28 -12.56
C GLU A 277 -21.47 -12.76 -13.24
N LEU A 278 -20.83 -13.80 -12.69
CA LEU A 278 -19.64 -14.39 -13.28
C LEU A 278 -19.99 -15.17 -14.55
N GLU A 279 -21.00 -16.05 -14.52
CA GLU A 279 -21.41 -16.80 -15.71
C GLU A 279 -21.76 -15.89 -16.87
N ASP A 280 -22.57 -14.85 -16.64
CA ASP A 280 -22.90 -13.84 -17.64
C ASP A 280 -21.63 -13.17 -18.21
N ALA A 281 -20.67 -12.84 -17.36
CA ALA A 281 -19.40 -12.26 -17.80
C ALA A 281 -18.58 -13.23 -18.67
N LEU A 282 -18.55 -14.52 -18.32
CA LEU A 282 -17.79 -15.54 -19.05
C LEU A 282 -18.45 -15.90 -20.40
N GLU A 283 -19.78 -15.93 -20.47
CA GLU A 283 -20.52 -16.18 -21.71
C GLU A 283 -20.29 -15.08 -22.75
N ASN A 284 -20.32 -13.81 -22.30
CA ASN A 284 -20.08 -12.66 -23.16
C ASN A 284 -18.65 -12.62 -23.74
N VAL A 285 -17.68 -13.21 -23.05
CA VAL A 285 -16.29 -13.32 -23.52
C VAL A 285 -16.13 -14.40 -24.58
N GLY A 286 -16.97 -15.43 -24.57
CA GLY A 286 -16.97 -16.51 -25.57
C GLY A 286 -17.65 -16.18 -26.90
N ALA A 287 -18.38 -15.06 -26.98
CA ALA A 287 -19.13 -14.62 -28.15
C ALA A 287 -18.39 -13.61 -29.05
N ALA A 288 -17.20 -13.16 -28.64
CA ALA A 288 -16.37 -12.16 -29.32
C ALA A 288 -15.17 -12.78 -30.06
#